data_AF-A0A1F8XP19-F1
#
_entry.id   AF-A0A1F8XP19-F1
#
_cell.length_a   1.000
_cell.length_b   1.000
_cell.length_c   1.000
_cell.angle_alpha   90.00
_cell.angle_beta   90.00
_cell.angle_gamma   90.00
#
_symmetry.space_group_name_H-M   'P 1'
#
loop_
_entity.id
_entity.type
_entity.pdbx_description
1 polymer ?
#
loop_
_entity_poly.entity_id
_entity_poly.type
_entity_poly.pdbx_seq_one_letter_code
_entity_poly.pdbx_strand_id
1 'polypeptide(L)'
;MWVAGVLLAFILPVIYIVIKEWRSRKASEKDNGPPVKKKPLDRRALAGVSVILFALILPSIWLSDISYSFYRKEDAALKVAFKHSGGRVAECDEADLIKKEGERYRRELKDTRQVKMSMSKLGGCSRERHPVVVELYMDGRKLLDKAYAPTGLKRDMASYVFEEFLIEPGLHRVEAKLYRSGPGRPADFSLDHAMELKPGGIRVVRFDEKEGALLIE
;
A
#
# COMPACT_ATOMS: atom_id res chain seq x y z
N MET A 1 -16.66 0.20 -13.97
CA MET A 1 -16.44 -0.95 -14.88
C MET A 1 -17.35 -2.16 -14.58
N TRP A 2 -17.81 -2.36 -13.34
CA TRP A 2 -18.71 -3.47 -12.96
C TRP A 2 -20.17 -3.36 -13.45
N VAL A 3 -20.69 -2.13 -13.61
CA VAL A 3 -22.09 -1.90 -14.02
C VAL A 3 -22.40 -2.39 -15.44
N ALA A 4 -21.43 -2.28 -16.36
CA ALA A 4 -21.58 -2.73 -17.74
C ALA A 4 -21.65 -4.27 -17.88
N GLY A 5 -20.92 -4.99 -17.02
CA GLY A 5 -20.94 -6.46 -17.00
C GLY A 5 -22.28 -7.02 -16.52
N VAL A 6 -22.88 -6.38 -15.50
CA VAL A 6 -24.21 -6.77 -15.00
C VAL A 6 -25.28 -6.48 -16.05
N LEU A 7 -25.25 -5.31 -16.71
CA LEU A 7 -26.19 -4.98 -17.80
C LEU A 7 -26.13 -5.98 -18.96
N LEU A 8 -24.94 -6.42 -19.37
CA LEU A 8 -24.77 -7.40 -20.45
C LEU A 8 -25.36 -8.78 -20.10
N ALA A 9 -25.22 -9.24 -18.85
CA ALA A 9 -25.74 -10.53 -18.42
C ALA A 9 -27.28 -10.61 -18.50
N PHE A 10 -27.98 -9.48 -18.37
CA PHE A 10 -29.45 -9.42 -18.45
C PHE A 10 -29.98 -9.09 -19.85
N ILE A 11 -29.20 -8.37 -20.67
CA ILE A 11 -29.59 -8.04 -22.05
C ILE A 11 -29.40 -9.24 -23.01
N LEU A 12 -28.37 -10.06 -22.81
CA LEU A 12 -28.08 -11.23 -23.65
C LEU A 12 -29.22 -12.27 -23.72
N PRO A 13 -29.90 -12.69 -22.64
CA PRO A 13 -31.03 -13.62 -22.73
C PRO A 13 -32.24 -13.01 -23.45
N VAL A 14 -32.48 -11.70 -23.30
CA VAL A 14 -33.55 -10.99 -24.03
C VAL A 14 -33.22 -10.93 -25.52
N ILE A 15 -31.99 -10.56 -25.88
CA ILE A 15 -31.51 -10.57 -27.27
C ILE A 15 -31.59 -12.00 -27.85
N TYR A 16 -31.23 -13.02 -27.08
CA TYR A 16 -31.33 -14.41 -27.53
C TYR A 16 -32.77 -14.83 -27.81
N ILE A 17 -33.73 -14.47 -26.95
CA ILE A 17 -35.16 -14.74 -27.18
C ILE A 17 -35.64 -14.01 -28.44
N VAL A 18 -35.28 -12.74 -28.61
CA VAL A 18 -35.65 -11.94 -29.79
C VAL A 18 -35.03 -12.52 -31.07
N ILE A 19 -33.76 -12.92 -31.06
CA ILE A 19 -33.09 -13.55 -32.21
C ILE A 19 -33.72 -14.92 -32.52
N LYS A 20 -34.04 -15.72 -31.50
CA LYS A 20 -34.69 -17.03 -31.66
C LYS A 20 -36.07 -16.86 -32.31
N GLU A 21 -36.85 -15.88 -31.87
CA GLU A 21 -38.16 -15.57 -32.44
C GLU A 21 -38.06 -14.96 -33.84
N TRP A 22 -37.00 -14.19 -34.13
CA TRP A 22 -36.73 -13.67 -35.48
C TRP A 22 -36.31 -14.78 -36.45
N ARG A 23 -35.46 -15.73 -36.02
CA ARG A 23 -35.08 -16.90 -36.82
C ARG A 23 -36.26 -17.84 -37.08
N SER A 24 -37.13 -18.05 -36.10
CA SER A 24 -38.34 -18.86 -36.31
C SER A 24 -39.32 -18.21 -37.29
N ARG A 25 -39.43 -16.88 -37.29
CA ARG A 25 -40.21 -16.12 -38.30
C ARG A 25 -39.66 -16.32 -39.72
N LYS A 26 -38.34 -16.22 -39.90
CA LYS A 26 -37.71 -16.49 -41.22
C LYS A 26 -37.88 -17.94 -41.68
N ALA A 27 -37.93 -18.89 -40.76
CA ALA A 27 -38.17 -20.29 -41.08
C ALA A 27 -39.63 -20.54 -41.49
N SER A 28 -40.61 -19.92 -40.83
CA SER A 28 -42.03 -20.08 -41.17
C SER A 28 -42.46 -19.31 -42.42
N GLU A 29 -41.66 -18.35 -42.90
CA GLU A 29 -41.91 -17.59 -44.13
C GLU A 29 -41.45 -18.36 -45.39
N LYS A 30 -40.58 -19.38 -45.24
CA LYS A 30 -40.14 -20.26 -46.33
C LYS A 30 -41.09 -21.43 -46.60
N ASP A 31 -41.92 -21.81 -45.63
CA ASP A 31 -43.01 -22.76 -45.82
C ASP A 31 -44.27 -22.01 -46.22
N ASN A 32 -44.85 -22.29 -47.38
CA ASN A 32 -46.10 -21.69 -47.90
C ASN A 32 -47.36 -22.17 -47.13
N GLY A 33 -47.28 -22.28 -45.80
CA GLY A 33 -48.40 -22.60 -44.92
C GLY A 33 -49.16 -21.34 -44.47
N PRO A 34 -50.43 -21.46 -44.05
CA PRO A 34 -51.18 -20.31 -43.54
C PRO A 34 -50.47 -19.70 -42.32
N PRO A 35 -50.47 -18.35 -42.17
CA PRO A 35 -49.72 -17.69 -41.12
C PRO A 35 -50.19 -18.19 -39.75
N VAL A 36 -49.30 -18.88 -39.02
CA VAL A 36 -49.58 -19.33 -37.65
C VAL A 36 -49.89 -18.10 -36.81
N LYS A 37 -51.14 -17.97 -36.34
CA LYS A 37 -51.57 -16.89 -35.44
C LYS A 37 -50.69 -16.91 -34.19
N LYS A 38 -49.76 -15.95 -34.11
CA LYS A 38 -48.90 -15.75 -32.96
C LYS A 38 -49.77 -15.48 -31.74
N LYS A 39 -49.61 -16.25 -30.67
CA LYS A 39 -50.23 -15.93 -29.39
C LYS A 39 -49.66 -14.57 -28.95
N PRO A 40 -50.51 -13.57 -28.65
CA PRO A 40 -50.00 -12.27 -28.20
C PRO A 40 -49.20 -12.51 -26.92
N LEU A 41 -48.01 -11.93 -26.87
CA LEU A 41 -47.18 -11.97 -25.68
C LEU A 41 -48.02 -11.41 -24.52
N ASP A 42 -48.20 -12.20 -23.46
CA ASP A 42 -49.07 -11.82 -22.36
C ASP A 42 -48.44 -10.61 -21.64
N ARG A 43 -49.03 -9.44 -21.82
CA ARG A 43 -48.57 -8.17 -21.24
C ARG A 43 -48.51 -8.24 -19.72
N ARG A 44 -49.34 -9.07 -19.09
CA ARG A 44 -49.32 -9.29 -17.64
C ARG A 44 -48.10 -10.10 -17.20
N ALA A 45 -47.74 -11.13 -17.97
CA ALA A 45 -46.52 -11.90 -17.73
C ALA A 45 -45.26 -11.03 -17.91
N LEU A 46 -45.22 -10.18 -18.95
CA LEU A 46 -44.10 -9.26 -19.18
C LEU A 46 -43.98 -8.22 -18.06
N ALA A 47 -45.10 -7.65 -17.60
CA ALA A 47 -45.13 -6.73 -16.47
C ALA A 47 -44.66 -7.42 -15.19
N GLY A 48 -45.11 -8.65 -14.94
CA GLY A 48 -44.68 -9.45 -13.78
C GLY A 48 -43.17 -9.70 -13.76
N VAL A 49 -42.59 -10.11 -14.88
CA VAL A 49 -41.13 -10.32 -14.99
C VAL A 49 -40.36 -9.02 -14.79
N SER A 50 -40.83 -7.90 -15.34
CA SER A 50 -40.18 -6.61 -15.16
C SER A 50 -40.21 -6.15 -13.69
N VAL A 51 -41.34 -6.33 -12.99
CA VAL A 51 -41.46 -6.00 -11.56
C VAL A 51 -40.52 -6.84 -10.72
N ILE A 52 -40.38 -8.14 -10.99
CA ILE A 52 -39.46 -9.03 -10.28
C ILE A 52 -38.00 -8.59 -10.47
N LEU A 53 -37.60 -8.25 -11.70
CA LEU A 53 -36.25 -7.75 -11.97
C LEU A 53 -35.98 -6.43 -11.25
N PHE A 54 -36.92 -5.48 -11.26
CA PHE A 54 -36.79 -4.23 -10.52
C PHE A 54 -36.71 -4.46 -9.01
N ALA A 55 -37.51 -5.38 -8.46
CA ALA A 55 -37.50 -5.72 -7.04
C ALA A 55 -36.18 -6.36 -6.58
N LEU A 56 -35.41 -7.00 -7.47
CA LEU A 56 -34.09 -7.54 -7.14
C LEU A 56 -32.96 -6.51 -7.35
N ILE A 57 -33.05 -5.69 -8.40
CA ILE A 57 -32.01 -4.74 -8.76
C ILE A 57 -31.98 -3.54 -7.82
N LEU A 58 -33.13 -2.95 -7.49
CA LEU A 58 -33.14 -1.72 -6.68
C LEU A 58 -32.57 -1.92 -5.27
N PRO A 59 -32.93 -2.99 -4.52
CA PRO A 59 -32.35 -3.21 -3.20
C PRO A 59 -30.87 -3.56 -3.24
N SER A 60 -30.40 -4.27 -4.28
CA SER A 60 -28.97 -4.63 -4.39
C SER A 60 -28.07 -3.42 -4.64
N ILE A 61 -28.52 -2.46 -5.48
CA ILE A 61 -27.80 -1.20 -5.68
C ILE A 61 -27.81 -0.40 -4.37
N TRP A 62 -28.95 -0.32 -3.69
CA TRP A 62 -29.07 0.44 -2.46
C TRP A 62 -28.24 -0.13 -1.30
N LEU A 63 -28.20 -1.46 -1.15
CA LEU A 63 -27.30 -2.10 -0.17
C LEU A 63 -25.82 -1.96 -0.53
N SER A 64 -25.48 -1.83 -1.81
CA SER A 64 -24.08 -1.70 -2.24
C SER A 64 -23.43 -0.37 -1.84
N ASP A 65 -24.24 0.67 -1.59
CA ASP A 65 -23.76 1.97 -1.13
C ASP A 65 -23.53 2.02 0.39
N ILE A 66 -23.81 0.94 1.13
CA ILE A 66 -23.48 0.84 2.56
C ILE A 66 -21.96 0.68 2.68
N SER A 67 -21.27 1.81 2.85
CA SER A 67 -19.84 1.84 3.13
C SER A 67 -19.57 1.22 4.50
N TYR A 68 -18.98 0.03 4.51
CA TYR A 68 -18.48 -0.60 5.71
C TYR A 68 -17.12 -0.01 6.07
N SER A 69 -17.04 0.65 7.22
CA SER A 69 -15.79 1.12 7.82
C SER A 69 -15.56 0.34 9.11
N PHE A 70 -14.35 -0.18 9.28
CA PHE A 70 -13.90 -0.77 10.55
C PHE A 70 -13.74 0.28 11.65
N TYR A 71 -13.58 1.56 11.27
CA TYR A 71 -13.44 2.70 12.17
C TYR A 71 -14.79 3.36 12.40
N ARG A 72 -15.02 3.91 13.60
CA ARG A 72 -16.20 4.75 13.81
C ARG A 72 -16.06 6.00 12.94
N LYS A 73 -17.19 6.51 12.43
CA LYS A 73 -17.19 7.72 11.58
C LYS A 73 -16.59 8.95 12.28
N GLU A 74 -16.53 8.90 13.61
CA GLU A 74 -15.98 9.95 14.46
C GLU A 74 -14.52 9.72 14.85
N ASP A 75 -13.89 8.59 14.49
CA ASP A 75 -12.47 8.39 14.80
C ASP A 75 -11.60 9.12 13.76
N ALA A 76 -10.47 9.68 14.20
CA ALA A 76 -9.39 10.14 13.34
C ALA A 76 -8.18 9.18 13.48
N ALA A 77 -7.26 9.21 12.53
CA ALA A 77 -6.07 8.35 12.57
C ALA A 77 -4.78 9.13 12.37
N LEU A 78 -3.77 8.79 13.18
CA LEU A 78 -2.39 9.19 12.96
C LEU A 78 -1.58 7.96 12.58
N LYS A 79 -0.92 8.03 11.43
CA LYS A 79 -0.08 6.96 10.92
C LYS A 79 1.37 7.42 10.97
N VAL A 80 2.28 6.50 11.32
CA VAL A 80 3.71 6.72 11.18
C VAL A 80 4.18 5.76 10.12
N ALA A 81 4.54 6.27 8.94
CA ALA A 81 4.85 5.43 7.79
C ALA A 81 6.01 6.01 6.98
N PHE A 82 7.18 5.39 7.08
CA PHE A 82 8.33 5.76 6.25
C PHE A 82 9.38 4.64 6.21
N LYS A 83 10.28 4.75 5.24
CA LYS A 83 11.47 3.92 5.12
C LYS A 83 12.67 4.78 5.46
N HIS A 84 13.51 4.33 6.39
CA HIS A 84 14.74 5.05 6.72
C HIS A 84 15.85 4.07 7.11
N SER A 85 17.09 4.42 6.78
CA SER A 85 18.25 3.59 7.10
C SER A 85 18.95 4.08 8.37
N GLY A 86 19.18 3.17 9.31
CA GLY A 86 20.00 3.45 10.48
C GLY A 86 21.45 3.81 10.13
N GLY A 87 22.17 4.44 11.07
CA GLY A 87 23.60 4.65 10.97
C GLY A 87 24.35 3.31 10.92
N ARG A 88 25.56 3.29 10.34
CA ARG A 88 26.41 2.09 10.35
C ARG A 88 26.87 1.81 11.78
N VAL A 89 26.87 0.53 12.17
CA VAL A 89 27.32 0.10 13.50
C VAL A 89 28.83 0.26 13.67
N ALA A 90 29.58 -0.07 12.62
CA ALA A 90 31.02 0.11 12.58
C ALA A 90 31.37 1.30 11.69
N GLU A 91 32.10 2.26 12.25
CA GLU A 91 32.79 3.28 11.47
C GLU A 91 33.97 2.60 10.75
N CYS A 92 33.87 2.49 9.43
CA CYS A 92 34.86 1.81 8.61
C CYS A 92 35.11 2.65 7.36
N ASP A 93 36.33 3.17 7.23
CA ASP A 93 36.76 3.86 6.02
C ASP A 93 37.17 2.81 4.97
N GLU A 94 36.25 2.57 4.03
CA GLU A 94 36.45 1.65 2.92
C GLU A 94 37.62 2.09 2.03
N ALA A 95 37.83 3.40 1.84
CA ALA A 95 38.88 3.92 0.99
C ALA A 95 40.27 3.66 1.58
N ASP A 96 40.42 3.84 2.89
CA ASP A 96 41.67 3.56 3.59
C ASP A 96 42.01 2.06 3.59
N LEU A 97 41.02 1.19 3.76
CA LEU A 97 41.22 -0.26 3.67
C LEU A 97 41.64 -0.71 2.27
N ILE A 98 40.98 -0.18 1.23
CA ILE A 98 41.33 -0.46 -0.17
C ILE A 98 42.76 0.03 -0.45
N LYS A 99 43.13 1.21 0.04
CA LYS A 99 44.47 1.78 -0.14
C LYS A 99 45.54 0.91 0.52
N LYS A 100 45.35 0.49 1.78
CA LYS A 100 46.28 -0.38 2.50
C LYS A 100 46.45 -1.73 1.81
N GLU A 101 45.37 -2.36 1.37
CA GLU A 101 45.44 -3.66 0.69
C GLU A 101 46.06 -3.52 -0.71
N GLY A 102 45.79 -2.42 -1.43
CA GLY A 102 46.40 -2.13 -2.73
C GLY A 102 47.91 -1.83 -2.65
N GLU A 103 48.37 -1.18 -1.57
CA GLU A 103 49.80 -1.02 -1.30
C GLU A 103 50.48 -2.35 -0.96
N ARG A 104 49.83 -3.18 -0.13
CA ARG A 104 50.30 -4.53 0.18
C ARG A 104 50.45 -5.37 -1.09
N TYR A 105 49.42 -5.39 -1.94
CA TYR A 105 49.42 -6.12 -3.21
C TYR A 105 50.57 -5.67 -4.12
N ARG A 106 50.81 -4.35 -4.22
CA ARG A 106 51.93 -3.80 -5.00
C ARG A 106 53.30 -4.17 -4.45
N ARG A 107 53.47 -4.27 -3.12
CA ARG A 107 54.73 -4.75 -2.52
C ARG A 107 54.96 -6.22 -2.80
N GLU A 108 53.97 -7.06 -2.54
CA GLU A 108 54.09 -8.52 -2.74
C GLU A 108 54.31 -8.87 -4.22
N LEU A 109 53.70 -8.13 -5.16
CA LEU A 109 53.91 -8.31 -6.61
C LEU A 109 55.36 -8.06 -7.06
N LYS A 110 56.08 -7.17 -6.36
CA LYS A 110 57.49 -6.89 -6.66
C LYS A 110 58.38 -8.05 -6.25
N ASP A 111 58.10 -8.67 -5.10
CA ASP A 111 58.88 -9.81 -4.60
C ASP A 111 58.46 -11.13 -5.27
N THR A 112 57.18 -11.30 -5.58
CA THR A 112 56.62 -12.56 -6.09
C THR A 112 55.83 -12.31 -7.37
N ARG A 113 56.22 -12.96 -8.49
CA ARG A 113 55.56 -12.79 -9.81
C ARG A 113 54.10 -13.28 -9.86
N GLN A 114 53.63 -13.96 -8.83
CA GLN A 114 52.24 -14.42 -8.71
C GLN A 114 51.70 -14.11 -7.33
N VAL A 115 50.90 -13.05 -7.25
CA VAL A 115 50.14 -12.69 -6.05
C VAL A 115 48.67 -12.66 -6.41
N LYS A 116 47.86 -13.36 -5.62
CA LYS A 116 46.40 -13.31 -5.74
C LYS A 116 45.86 -12.23 -4.81
N MET A 117 45.06 -11.32 -5.35
CA MET A 117 44.37 -10.32 -4.55
C MET A 117 43.29 -11.01 -3.71
N SER A 118 43.31 -10.81 -2.40
CA SER A 118 42.29 -11.38 -1.50
C SER A 118 41.06 -10.48 -1.49
N MET A 119 40.07 -10.81 -2.32
CA MET A 119 38.81 -10.04 -2.42
C MET A 119 38.00 -10.03 -1.12
N SER A 120 38.19 -11.04 -0.25
CA SER A 120 37.52 -11.11 1.05
C SER A 120 37.98 -10.01 2.01
N LYS A 121 39.24 -9.57 1.92
CA LYS A 121 39.78 -8.48 2.76
C LYS A 121 39.23 -7.11 2.39
N LEU A 122 38.84 -6.93 1.13
CA LEU A 122 38.15 -5.72 0.66
C LEU A 122 36.71 -5.63 1.18
N GLY A 123 36.12 -6.75 1.61
CA GLY A 123 34.77 -6.83 2.19
C GLY A 123 34.75 -6.77 3.73
N GLY A 124 35.86 -6.42 4.38
CA GLY A 124 36.01 -6.47 5.84
C GLY A 124 35.17 -5.46 6.63
N CYS A 125 34.65 -4.41 5.98
CA CYS A 125 33.76 -3.47 6.64
C CYS A 125 32.38 -4.08 6.87
N SER A 126 31.95 -4.13 8.13
CA SER A 126 30.56 -4.46 8.44
C SER A 126 29.65 -3.40 7.82
N ARG A 127 28.68 -3.86 7.02
CA ARG A 127 27.62 -3.01 6.46
C ARG A 127 26.38 -2.99 7.34
N GLU A 128 26.43 -3.66 8.50
CA GLU A 128 25.33 -3.72 9.45
C GLU A 128 24.97 -2.30 9.94
N ARG A 129 23.67 -2.06 10.02
CA ARG A 129 23.09 -0.79 10.45
C ARG A 129 22.45 -0.93 11.82
N HIS A 130 22.43 0.16 12.56
CA HIS A 130 21.63 0.25 13.77
C HIS A 130 20.13 0.13 13.45
N PRO A 131 19.32 -0.43 14.36
CA PRO A 131 17.89 -0.30 14.27
C PRO A 131 17.50 1.18 14.37
N VAL A 132 16.43 1.53 13.67
CA VAL A 132 15.82 2.86 13.77
C VAL A 132 14.82 2.82 14.91
N VAL A 133 14.98 3.69 15.91
CA VAL A 133 14.02 3.81 17.02
C VAL A 133 13.14 5.02 16.76
N VAL A 134 11.84 4.84 16.91
CA VAL A 134 10.86 5.91 16.77
C VAL A 134 10.12 6.06 18.09
N GLU A 135 10.14 7.29 18.59
CA GLU A 135 9.27 7.69 19.69
C GLU A 135 8.22 8.69 19.19
N LEU A 136 6.99 8.49 19.60
CA LEU A 136 5.87 9.37 19.29
C LEU A 136 5.18 9.76 20.58
N TYR A 137 4.97 11.06 20.77
CA TYR A 137 4.20 11.63 21.85
C TYR A 137 3.06 12.45 21.28
N MET A 138 1.91 12.35 21.92
CA MET A 138 0.71 13.13 21.61
C MET A 138 0.18 13.75 22.89
N ASP A 139 0.05 15.06 22.91
CA ASP A 139 -0.42 15.83 24.07
C ASP A 139 0.35 15.49 25.36
N GLY A 140 1.67 15.25 25.21
CA GLY A 140 2.59 14.87 26.28
C GLY A 140 2.53 13.40 26.69
N ARG A 141 1.67 12.56 26.10
CA ARG A 141 1.60 11.11 26.36
C ARG A 141 2.38 10.33 25.30
N LYS A 142 3.22 9.38 25.72
CA LYS A 142 3.97 8.50 24.81
C LYS A 142 3.01 7.48 24.15
N LEU A 143 2.89 7.53 22.84
CA LEU A 143 2.09 6.61 22.02
C LEU A 143 2.95 5.48 21.42
N LEU A 144 4.19 5.79 21.04
CA LEU A 144 5.11 4.84 20.42
C LEU A 144 6.48 4.91 21.09
N ASP A 145 7.05 3.73 21.31
CA ASP A 145 8.45 3.52 21.65
C ASP A 145 8.88 2.18 21.06
N LYS A 146 9.43 2.18 19.85
CA LYS A 146 9.73 0.92 19.16
C LYS A 146 10.98 1.02 18.30
N ALA A 147 11.77 -0.04 18.36
CA ALA A 147 12.94 -0.25 17.51
C ALA A 147 12.58 -1.08 16.28
N TYR A 148 12.89 -0.57 15.10
CA TYR A 148 12.70 -1.22 13.81
C TYR A 148 14.03 -1.72 13.28
N ALA A 149 14.20 -3.04 13.26
CA ALA A 149 15.42 -3.67 12.77
C ALA A 149 15.59 -3.44 11.25
N PRO A 150 16.82 -3.19 10.78
CA PRO A 150 17.12 -3.11 9.36
C PRO A 150 16.88 -4.46 8.66
N THR A 151 16.49 -4.39 7.40
CA THR A 151 16.22 -5.58 6.57
C THR A 151 17.49 -6.11 5.88
N GLY A 152 17.37 -7.27 5.23
CA GLY A 152 18.46 -7.91 4.48
C GLY A 152 19.24 -8.94 5.30
N LEU A 153 19.92 -9.86 4.59
CA LEU A 153 20.65 -10.98 5.20
C LEU A 153 21.77 -10.51 6.14
N LYS A 154 22.36 -9.35 5.84
CA LYS A 154 23.45 -8.73 6.62
C LYS A 154 22.99 -7.49 7.40
N ARG A 155 21.68 -7.25 7.52
CA ARG A 155 21.12 -6.08 8.23
C ARG A 155 21.67 -4.74 7.72
N ASP A 156 21.87 -4.66 6.41
CA ASP A 156 22.50 -3.53 5.71
C ASP A 156 21.51 -2.64 4.96
N MET A 157 20.25 -3.05 4.87
CA MET A 157 19.18 -2.30 4.22
C MET A 157 18.44 -1.36 5.19
N ALA A 158 17.44 -0.66 4.67
CA ALA A 158 16.61 0.23 5.46
C ALA A 158 15.68 -0.53 6.41
N SER A 159 15.27 0.17 7.47
CA SER A 159 14.16 -0.20 8.33
C SER A 159 12.86 0.37 7.75
N TYR A 160 11.78 -0.40 7.91
CA TYR A 160 10.44 0.02 7.53
C TYR A 160 9.65 0.30 8.81
N VAL A 161 9.15 1.52 8.93
CA VAL A 161 8.34 1.97 10.06
C VAL A 161 6.89 2.04 9.59
N PHE A 162 6.01 1.35 10.30
CA PHE A 162 4.58 1.42 10.08
C PHE A 162 3.85 1.20 11.40
N GLU A 163 3.11 2.22 11.86
CA GLU A 163 2.18 2.12 12.98
C GLU A 163 0.97 3.00 12.69
N GLU A 164 -0.19 2.61 13.24
CA GLU A 164 -1.45 3.31 13.08
C GLU A 164 -2.12 3.46 14.44
N PHE A 165 -2.49 4.70 14.78
CA PHE A 165 -3.13 5.07 16.03
C PHE A 165 -4.48 5.70 15.74
N LEU A 166 -5.52 5.21 16.41
CA LEU A 166 -6.84 5.84 16.42
C LEU A 166 -6.88 6.88 17.52
N ILE A 167 -7.30 8.09 17.15
CA ILE A 167 -7.27 9.27 18.00
C ILE A 167 -8.61 9.99 17.87
N GLU A 168 -9.04 10.61 18.97
CA GLU A 168 -10.21 11.46 18.97
C GLU A 168 -9.98 12.70 18.07
N PRO A 169 -10.99 13.18 17.33
CA PRO A 169 -10.84 14.41 16.55
C PRO A 169 -10.66 15.62 17.44
N GLY A 170 -9.80 16.55 17.01
CA GLY A 170 -9.51 17.76 17.78
C GLY A 170 -8.15 18.37 17.45
N LEU A 171 -7.77 19.33 18.29
CA LEU A 171 -6.44 19.94 18.28
C LEU A 171 -5.49 19.08 19.12
N HIS A 172 -4.44 18.58 18.49
CA HIS A 172 -3.43 17.76 19.13
C HIS A 172 -2.04 18.34 18.88
N ARG A 173 -1.17 18.23 19.88
CA ARG A 173 0.25 18.50 19.73
C ARG A 173 1.00 17.18 19.61
N VAL A 174 1.73 17.03 18.51
CA VAL A 174 2.47 15.81 18.20
C VAL A 174 3.95 16.10 18.24
N GLU A 175 4.67 15.27 19.00
CA GLU A 175 6.12 15.27 19.07
C GLU A 175 6.64 13.90 18.59
N ALA A 176 7.45 13.89 17.54
CA ALA A 176 8.06 12.67 17.00
C ALA A 176 9.57 12.76 17.07
N LYS A 177 10.23 11.70 17.55
CA LYS A 177 11.69 11.60 17.64
C LYS A 177 12.17 10.37 16.91
N LEU A 178 13.22 10.54 16.12
CA LEU A 178 13.86 9.51 15.34
C LEU A 178 15.30 9.32 15.78
N TYR A 179 15.67 8.09 16.09
CA TYR A 179 17.03 7.70 16.48
C TYR A 179 17.56 6.68 15.48
N ARG A 180 18.74 6.94 14.95
CA ARG A 180 19.46 6.06 14.00
C ARG A 180 20.88 5.73 14.46
N SER A 181 21.37 6.37 15.53
CA SER A 181 22.76 6.28 15.97
C SER A 181 23.01 5.33 17.16
N GLY A 182 22.06 4.44 17.46
CA GLY A 182 22.13 3.47 18.54
C GLY A 182 21.65 4.01 19.91
N PRO A 183 21.54 3.13 20.92
CA PRO A 183 21.03 3.50 22.25
C PRO A 183 21.93 4.49 22.98
N GLY A 184 21.33 5.39 23.78
CA GLY A 184 22.04 6.37 24.61
C GLY A 184 22.51 7.63 23.86
N ARG A 185 22.22 7.75 22.56
CA ARG A 185 22.44 8.99 21.80
C ARG A 185 21.19 9.87 21.79
N PRO A 186 21.33 11.20 21.64
CA PRO A 186 20.18 12.09 21.44
C PRO A 186 19.44 11.73 20.15
N ALA A 187 18.19 12.20 20.04
CA ALA A 187 17.40 12.04 18.82
C ALA A 187 18.14 12.69 17.64
N ASP A 188 18.28 11.96 16.55
CA ASP A 188 18.90 12.48 15.32
C ASP A 188 17.96 13.47 14.63
N PHE A 189 16.64 13.22 14.72
CA PHE A 189 15.62 14.11 14.19
C PHE A 189 14.46 14.24 15.17
N SER A 190 13.90 15.44 15.27
CA SER A 190 12.75 15.74 16.11
C SER A 190 11.77 16.64 15.37
N LEU A 191 10.48 16.36 15.54
CA LEU A 191 9.37 17.19 15.08
C LEU A 191 8.50 17.51 16.28
N ASP A 192 8.07 18.76 16.39
CA ASP A 192 7.03 19.21 17.32
C ASP A 192 6.06 20.08 16.53
N HIS A 193 4.82 19.62 16.37
CA HIS A 193 3.82 20.27 15.54
C HIS A 193 2.43 20.18 16.15
N ALA A 194 1.70 21.30 16.16
CA ALA A 194 0.29 21.34 16.51
C ALA A 194 -0.55 21.14 15.25
N MET A 195 -1.49 20.21 15.27
CA MET A 195 -2.36 19.92 14.14
C MET A 195 -3.81 19.72 14.57
N GLU A 196 -4.73 20.04 13.66
CA GLU A 196 -6.14 19.73 13.80
C GLU A 196 -6.48 18.45 13.02
N LEU A 197 -6.98 17.45 13.74
CA LEU A 197 -7.53 16.21 13.18
C LEU A 197 -9.05 16.35 13.08
N LYS A 198 -9.55 16.34 11.84
CA LYS A 198 -10.99 16.30 11.57
C LYS A 198 -11.52 14.87 11.73
N PRO A 199 -12.81 14.67 12.04
CA PRO A 199 -13.43 13.34 12.06
C PRO A 199 -13.23 12.61 10.73
N GLY A 200 -12.81 11.34 10.77
CA GLY A 200 -12.43 10.56 9.57
C GLY A 200 -11.15 11.04 8.89
N GLY A 201 -10.47 12.04 9.44
CA GLY A 201 -9.21 12.57 8.95
C GLY A 201 -8.05 11.64 9.27
N ILE A 202 -7.14 11.50 8.32
CA ILE A 202 -5.90 10.74 8.48
C ILE A 202 -4.74 11.70 8.33
N ARG A 203 -3.82 11.67 9.29
CA ARG A 203 -2.54 12.36 9.24
C ARG A 203 -1.41 11.35 9.22
N VAL A 204 -0.32 11.66 8.51
CA VAL A 204 0.81 10.77 8.36
C VAL A 204 2.11 11.47 8.76
N VAL A 205 2.79 10.93 9.77
CA VAL A 205 4.18 11.26 10.08
C VAL A 205 5.07 10.48 9.11
N ARG A 206 5.85 11.22 8.32
CA ARG A 206 6.82 10.67 7.37
C ARG A 206 8.20 11.28 7.59
N PHE A 207 9.21 10.62 7.06
CA PHE A 207 10.57 11.18 6.98
C PHE A 207 10.86 11.57 5.53
N ASP A 208 11.31 12.81 5.32
CA ASP A 208 11.78 13.28 4.02
C ASP A 208 13.31 13.21 3.94
N GLU A 209 13.83 12.40 3.03
CA GLU A 209 15.28 12.23 2.86
C GLU A 209 15.98 13.43 2.21
N LYS A 210 15.24 14.28 1.47
CA LYS A 210 15.81 15.48 0.83
C LYS A 210 15.96 16.61 1.83
N GLU A 211 14.94 16.82 2.65
CA GLU A 211 14.96 17.84 3.70
C GLU A 211 15.70 17.37 4.94
N GLY A 212 15.82 16.05 5.12
CA GLY A 212 16.42 15.46 6.32
C GLY A 212 15.58 15.78 7.56
N ALA A 213 14.25 15.73 7.43
CA ALA A 213 13.32 16.13 8.48
C ALA A 213 12.12 15.19 8.57
N LEU A 214 11.51 15.14 9.76
CA LEU A 214 10.20 14.53 9.95
C LEU A 214 9.12 15.55 9.56
N LEU A 215 8.15 15.12 8.76
CA LEU A 215 7.03 15.94 8.28
C LEU A 215 5.70 15.28 8.62
N ILE A 216 4.65 16.08 8.73
CA ILE A 216 3.26 15.64 8.89
C ILE A 216 2.43 16.13 7.71
N GLU A 217 1.69 15.23 7.07
CA GLU A 217 0.77 15.46 5.95
C GLU A 217 -0.67 15.03 6.32
#